data_AF-A0A813S4K9-F1
#
_entry.id   AF-A0A813S4K9-F1
#
_cell.length_a   1.000
_cell.length_b   1.000
_cell.length_c   1.000
_cell.angle_alpha   90.00
_cell.angle_beta   90.00
_cell.angle_gamma   90.00
#
_symmetry.space_group_name_H-M   'P 1'
#
loop_
_entity.id
_entity.type
_entity.pdbx_description
1 polymer ?
#
loop_
_entity_poly.entity_id
_entity_poly.type
_entity_poly.pdbx_seq_one_letter_code
_entity_poly.pdbx_strand_id
1 'polypeptide(L)'
;MLKENSPNHIKERDSRQCEQNLKNILEIWKGISLNDFQQGVLQTKESFIQKWEESLLKTITLQTNISESTELTGDILCRACGYLLGKLDKVRQYENAHFISDHDFYNRIEEKLFNQPQTYARSSDIGKALCGSKNCRTQLGCIKKLNDYPEISPIYPLKCASIKIKSETGEMILKKKWSQMPFKFPKLSKNVDINNDDDIFYDASDSLPGDS
;
A
#
# COMPACT_ATOMS: atom_id res chain seq x y z
N MET A 1 -30.49 -28.71 0.99
CA MET A 1 -30.83 -28.37 -0.41
C MET A 1 -30.80 -26.86 -0.55
N LEU A 2 -30.08 -26.32 -1.54
CA LEU A 2 -30.12 -24.87 -1.82
C LEU A 2 -31.52 -24.51 -2.30
N LYS A 3 -32.10 -23.42 -1.78
CA LYS A 3 -33.40 -22.93 -2.26
C LYS A 3 -33.28 -22.58 -3.74
N GLU A 4 -34.20 -23.10 -4.54
CA GLU A 4 -34.31 -22.74 -5.96
C GLU A 4 -34.37 -21.22 -6.12
N ASN A 5 -33.67 -20.71 -7.15
CA ASN A 5 -33.53 -19.27 -7.45
C ASN A 5 -32.85 -18.40 -6.37
N SER A 6 -32.25 -18.99 -5.32
CA SER A 6 -31.35 -18.23 -4.45
C SER A 6 -30.06 -17.83 -5.19
N PRO A 7 -29.38 -16.73 -4.79
CA PRO A 7 -28.09 -16.35 -5.38
C PRO A 7 -27.05 -17.47 -5.37
N ASN A 8 -27.06 -18.31 -4.32
CA ASN A 8 -26.17 -19.45 -4.20
C ASN A 8 -26.55 -20.58 -5.18
N HIS A 9 -27.85 -20.80 -5.43
CA HIS A 9 -28.31 -21.77 -6.41
C HIS A 9 -27.99 -21.33 -7.85
N ILE A 10 -28.15 -20.05 -8.16
CA ILE A 10 -27.78 -19.48 -9.47
C ILE A 10 -26.27 -19.61 -9.68
N LYS A 11 -25.45 -19.21 -8.68
CA LYS A 11 -23.99 -19.33 -8.74
C LYS A 11 -23.53 -20.77 -8.94
N GLU A 12 -24.15 -21.73 -8.26
CA GLU A 12 -23.85 -23.16 -8.40
C GLU A 12 -24.18 -23.66 -9.81
N ARG A 13 -25.34 -23.28 -10.35
CA ARG A 13 -25.74 -23.62 -11.73
C ARG A 13 -24.76 -23.04 -12.76
N ASP A 14 -24.40 -21.77 -12.61
CA ASP A 14 -23.46 -21.10 -13.49
C ASP A 14 -22.06 -21.73 -13.37
N SER A 15 -21.64 -22.14 -12.17
CA SER A 15 -20.37 -22.85 -11.94
C SER A 15 -20.32 -24.19 -12.69
N ARG A 16 -21.42 -24.96 -12.66
CA ARG A 16 -21.52 -26.22 -13.42
C ARG A 16 -21.50 -25.98 -14.93
N GLN A 17 -22.17 -24.93 -15.40
CA GLN A 17 -22.12 -24.55 -16.82
C GLN A 17 -20.69 -24.15 -17.23
N CYS A 18 -19.98 -23.40 -16.40
CA CYS A 18 -18.57 -23.06 -16.63
C CYS A 18 -17.68 -24.30 -16.66
N GLU A 19 -17.90 -25.29 -15.78
CA GLU A 19 -17.16 -26.55 -15.79
C GLU A 19 -17.39 -27.33 -17.09
N GLN A 20 -18.63 -27.40 -17.57
CA GLN A 20 -18.95 -28.06 -18.83
C GLN A 20 -18.30 -27.34 -20.03
N ASN A 21 -18.35 -26.00 -20.04
CA ASN A 21 -17.70 -25.21 -21.07
C ASN A 21 -16.18 -25.44 -21.08
N LEU A 22 -15.55 -25.52 -19.90
CA LEU A 22 -14.12 -25.82 -19.76
C LEU A 22 -13.79 -27.20 -20.35
N LYS A 23 -14.57 -28.24 -20.04
CA LYS A 23 -14.39 -29.58 -20.61
C LYS A 23 -14.47 -29.54 -22.15
N ASN A 24 -15.45 -28.84 -22.70
CA ASN A 24 -15.61 -28.70 -24.15
C ASN A 24 -14.40 -27.97 -24.79
N ILE A 25 -13.90 -26.90 -24.15
CA ILE A 25 -12.72 -26.16 -24.64
C ILE A 25 -11.47 -27.05 -24.61
N LEU A 26 -11.28 -27.85 -23.55
CA LEU A 26 -10.15 -28.76 -23.45
C LEU A 26 -10.17 -29.83 -24.54
N GLU A 27 -11.34 -30.36 -24.89
CA GLU A 27 -11.47 -31.30 -26.02
C GLU A 27 -11.15 -30.63 -27.36
N ILE A 28 -11.59 -29.38 -27.57
CA ILE A 28 -11.20 -28.60 -28.75
C ILE A 28 -9.68 -28.43 -28.79
N TRP A 29 -9.06 -28.06 -27.66
CA TRP A 29 -7.61 -27.81 -27.57
C TRP A 29 -6.77 -29.06 -27.85
N LYS A 30 -7.26 -30.26 -27.49
CA LYS A 30 -6.59 -31.53 -27.84
C LYS A 30 -6.57 -31.80 -29.34
N GLY A 31 -7.51 -31.23 -30.10
CA GLY A 31 -7.60 -31.37 -31.55
C GLY A 31 -6.83 -30.32 -32.35
N ILE A 32 -6.23 -29.32 -31.71
CA ILE A 32 -5.46 -28.26 -32.38
C ILE A 32 -4.07 -28.77 -32.73
N SER A 33 -3.55 -28.38 -33.90
CA SER A 33 -2.18 -28.70 -34.28
C SER A 33 -1.17 -28.01 -33.35
N LEU A 34 0.00 -28.61 -33.15
CA LEU A 34 1.04 -28.00 -32.30
C LEU A 34 1.43 -26.59 -32.78
N ASN A 35 1.46 -26.38 -34.10
CA ASN A 35 1.80 -25.09 -34.70
C ASN A 35 0.75 -24.02 -34.39
N ASP A 36 -0.54 -24.34 -34.56
CA ASP A 36 -1.63 -23.38 -34.29
C ASP A 36 -1.72 -23.05 -32.80
N PHE A 37 -1.48 -24.04 -31.94
CA PHE A 37 -1.40 -23.82 -30.50
C PHE A 37 -0.24 -22.86 -30.13
N GLN A 38 0.95 -23.07 -30.70
CA GLN A 38 2.11 -22.21 -30.46
C GLN A 38 1.87 -20.76 -30.93
N GLN A 39 1.24 -20.57 -32.10
CA GLN A 39 0.87 -19.25 -32.60
C GLN A 39 -0.16 -18.56 -31.70
N GLY A 40 -1.19 -19.27 -31.23
CA GLY A 40 -2.16 -18.72 -30.27
C GLY A 40 -1.54 -18.32 -28.94
N VAL A 41 -0.58 -19.10 -28.43
CA VAL A 41 0.20 -18.75 -27.23
C VAL A 41 1.05 -17.50 -27.47
N LEU A 42 1.69 -17.39 -28.63
CA LEU A 42 2.51 -16.22 -28.97
C LEU A 42 1.66 -14.95 -29.03
N GLN A 43 0.54 -14.96 -29.73
CA GLN A 43 -0.40 -13.83 -29.80
C GLN A 43 -0.91 -13.43 -28.41
N THR A 44 -1.18 -14.41 -27.54
CA THR A 44 -1.61 -14.15 -26.16
C THR A 44 -0.50 -13.46 -25.37
N LYS A 45 0.76 -13.89 -25.53
CA LYS A 45 1.92 -13.25 -24.88
C LYS A 45 2.12 -11.83 -25.38
N GLU A 46 2.03 -11.60 -26.69
CA GLU A 46 2.16 -10.26 -27.28
C GLU A 46 1.07 -9.31 -26.76
N SER A 47 -0.19 -9.76 -26.75
CA SER A 47 -1.30 -8.96 -26.19
C SER A 47 -1.12 -8.68 -24.70
N PHE A 48 -0.57 -9.64 -23.94
CA PHE A 48 -0.28 -9.43 -22.53
C PHE A 48 0.83 -8.39 -22.32
N ILE A 49 1.91 -8.45 -23.10
CA ILE A 49 3.01 -7.48 -23.05
C ILE A 49 2.46 -6.08 -23.37
N GLN A 50 1.67 -5.93 -24.43
CA GLN A 50 1.09 -4.64 -24.79
C GLN A 50 0.21 -4.06 -23.66
N LYS A 51 -0.66 -4.88 -23.06
CA LYS A 51 -1.47 -4.45 -21.91
C LYS A 51 -0.63 -4.08 -20.70
N TRP A 52 0.48 -4.80 -20.48
CA TRP A 52 1.41 -4.50 -19.41
C TRP A 52 2.14 -3.17 -19.65
N GLU A 53 2.59 -2.91 -20.87
CA GLU A 53 3.20 -1.64 -21.29
C GLU A 53 2.23 -0.46 -21.12
N GLU A 54 0.97 -0.61 -21.56
CA GLU A 54 -0.07 0.39 -21.34
C GLU A 54 -0.31 0.68 -19.85
N SER A 55 -0.31 -0.37 -19.02
CA SER A 55 -0.45 -0.24 -17.56
C SER A 55 0.77 0.43 -16.93
N LEU A 56 1.97 0.12 -17.42
CA LEU A 56 3.21 0.74 -16.98
C LEU A 56 3.19 2.24 -17.33
N LEU A 57 2.87 2.58 -18.58
CA LEU A 57 2.73 3.97 -19.05
C LEU A 57 1.73 4.75 -18.20
N LYS A 58 0.53 4.21 -17.96
CA LYS A 58 -0.46 4.84 -17.06
C LYS A 58 0.08 5.08 -15.66
N THR A 59 0.84 4.12 -15.12
CA THR A 59 1.45 4.24 -13.80
C THR A 59 2.52 5.34 -13.79
N ILE A 60 3.37 5.38 -14.82
CA ILE A 60 4.39 6.42 -15.00
C ILE A 60 3.72 7.79 -15.13
N THR A 61 2.70 7.95 -15.98
CA THR A 61 1.96 9.21 -16.14
C THR A 61 1.31 9.68 -14.85
N LEU A 62 0.72 8.76 -14.07
CA LEU A 62 0.20 9.10 -12.75
C LEU A 62 1.31 9.55 -11.80
N GLN A 63 2.48 8.91 -11.84
CA GLN A 63 3.63 9.29 -11.01
C GLN A 63 4.25 10.63 -11.43
N THR A 64 4.36 10.92 -12.74
CA THR A 64 4.86 12.21 -13.23
C THR A 64 3.89 13.35 -12.93
N ASN A 65 2.57 13.13 -13.03
CA ASN A 65 1.59 14.14 -12.63
C ASN A 65 1.56 14.39 -11.13
N ILE A 66 1.94 13.41 -10.29
CA ILE A 66 2.18 13.59 -8.85
C ILE A 66 3.51 14.31 -8.60
N SER A 67 4.42 14.30 -9.58
CA SER A 67 5.75 14.91 -9.48
C SER A 67 5.76 16.42 -9.72
N GLU A 68 4.64 17.00 -10.15
CA GLU A 68 4.37 18.44 -9.95
C GLU A 68 4.03 18.62 -8.47
N SER A 69 5.10 18.89 -7.71
CA SER A 69 5.19 18.89 -6.26
C SER A 69 4.01 19.59 -5.56
N THR A 70 3.06 18.82 -5.05
CA THR A 70 2.32 19.27 -3.88
C THR A 70 3.31 19.15 -2.73
N GLU A 71 3.73 20.29 -2.17
CA GLU A 71 4.54 20.31 -0.95
C GLU A 71 3.92 19.35 0.07
N LEU A 72 4.76 18.58 0.75
CA LEU A 72 4.30 17.49 1.62
C LEU A 72 3.82 18.06 2.96
N THR A 73 2.90 19.02 2.92
CA THR A 73 2.44 19.80 4.06
C THR A 73 0.97 19.51 4.36
N GLY A 74 0.62 19.55 5.64
CA GLY A 74 -0.75 19.32 6.10
C GLY A 74 -0.85 18.49 7.38
N ASP A 75 -2.09 18.27 7.81
CA ASP A 75 -2.42 17.55 9.03
C ASP A 75 -2.94 16.15 8.73
N ILE A 76 -2.44 15.16 9.48
CA ILE A 76 -2.96 13.80 9.49
C ILE A 76 -4.03 13.73 10.57
N LEU A 77 -5.26 13.41 10.17
CA LEU A 77 -6.39 13.29 11.08
C LEU A 77 -6.92 11.85 11.11
N CYS A 78 -7.44 11.44 12.25
CA CYS A 78 -8.22 10.21 12.34
C CYS A 78 -9.46 10.33 11.44
N ARG A 79 -9.67 9.35 10.57
CA ARG A 79 -10.81 9.39 9.66
C ARG A 79 -12.15 9.34 10.39
N ALA A 80 -12.23 8.56 11.47
CA ALA A 80 -13.47 8.32 12.19
C ALA A 80 -13.93 9.54 13.01
N CYS A 81 -13.02 10.16 13.78
CA CYS A 81 -13.38 11.24 14.70
C CYS A 81 -12.76 12.60 14.38
N GLY A 82 -11.86 12.69 13.40
CA GLY A 82 -11.18 13.95 13.05
C GLY A 82 -10.06 14.37 14.00
N TYR A 83 -9.72 13.55 15.01
CA TYR A 83 -8.65 13.85 15.95
C TYR A 83 -7.30 14.04 15.24
N LEU A 84 -6.55 15.07 15.61
CA LEU A 84 -5.23 15.38 15.04
C LEU A 84 -4.21 14.34 15.52
N LEU A 85 -3.62 13.62 14.56
CA LEU A 85 -2.67 12.55 14.79
C LEU A 85 -1.22 12.97 14.58
N GLY A 86 -0.95 13.89 13.66
CA GLY A 86 0.41 14.32 13.35
C GLY A 86 0.47 15.17 12.10
N LYS A 87 1.68 15.45 11.63
CA LYS A 87 1.93 16.25 10.44
C LYS A 87 2.36 15.38 9.25
N LEU A 88 1.96 15.79 8.05
CA LEU A 88 2.22 15.02 6.84
C LEU A 88 3.71 14.98 6.49
N ASP A 89 4.40 16.11 6.60
CA ASP A 89 5.84 16.33 6.32
C ASP A 89 6.76 15.44 7.16
N LYS A 90 6.26 14.95 8.30
CA LYS A 90 6.96 14.04 9.21
C LYS A 90 6.83 12.57 8.81
N VAL A 91 5.99 12.22 7.82
CA VAL A 91 5.83 10.83 7.36
C VAL A 91 7.03 10.37 6.53
N ARG A 92 7.50 9.15 6.80
CA ARG A 92 8.56 8.47 6.06
C ARG A 92 8.10 7.10 5.56
N GLN A 93 8.66 6.68 4.42
CA GLN A 93 8.38 5.39 3.80
C GLN A 93 9.46 4.36 4.14
N TYR A 94 9.05 3.21 4.68
CA TYR A 94 9.91 2.06 4.99
C TYR A 94 9.56 0.85 4.10
N GLU A 95 10.58 0.17 3.57
CA GLU A 95 10.49 -0.98 2.64
C GLU A 95 9.47 -0.80 1.50
N ASN A 96 9.30 0.42 1.00
CA ASN A 96 8.34 0.81 -0.03
C ASN A 96 6.84 0.56 0.29
N ALA A 97 6.50 0.06 1.48
CA ALA A 97 5.13 -0.37 1.82
C ALA A 97 4.60 0.24 3.12
N HIS A 98 5.49 0.59 4.05
CA HIS A 98 5.14 1.09 5.37
C HIS A 98 5.31 2.61 5.42
N PHE A 99 4.32 3.32 5.96
CA PHE A 99 4.33 4.78 6.08
C PHE A 99 4.25 5.10 7.57
N ILE A 100 5.31 5.68 8.11
CA ILE A 100 5.55 5.84 9.54
C ILE A 100 5.60 7.33 9.84
N SER A 101 4.93 7.77 10.91
CA SER A 101 5.01 9.14 11.40
C SER A 101 6.08 9.27 12.48
N ASP A 102 6.41 10.51 12.83
CA ASP A 102 7.26 10.91 13.95
C ASP A 102 6.70 10.56 15.35
N HIS A 103 7.48 10.91 16.38
CA HIS A 103 7.16 10.69 17.79
C HIS A 103 5.87 11.37 18.25
N ASP A 104 5.49 12.50 17.66
CA ASP A 104 4.24 13.19 17.98
C ASP A 104 3.01 12.31 17.75
N PHE A 105 3.05 11.46 16.72
CA PHE A 105 2.02 10.47 16.48
C PHE A 105 1.91 9.46 17.63
N TYR A 106 3.03 9.07 18.23
CA TYR A 106 3.06 8.05 19.28
C TYR A 106 2.34 8.54 20.55
N ASN A 107 2.47 9.83 20.85
CA ASN A 107 1.79 10.47 21.98
C ASN A 107 0.26 10.61 21.77
N ARG A 108 -0.24 10.33 20.57
CA ARG A 108 -1.64 10.55 20.15
C ARG A 108 -2.39 9.23 19.87
N ILE A 109 -1.78 8.10 20.19
CA ILE A 109 -2.36 6.77 20.02
C ILE A 109 -2.48 6.02 21.34
N GLU A 110 -3.38 5.03 21.36
CA GLU A 110 -3.49 4.02 22.40
C GLU A 110 -2.94 2.70 21.84
N GLU A 111 -2.02 2.06 22.55
CA GLU A 111 -1.46 0.79 22.15
C GLU A 111 -2.25 -0.39 22.70
N LYS A 112 -2.46 -1.40 21.88
CA LYS A 112 -3.00 -2.69 22.30
C LYS A 112 -2.14 -3.83 21.78
N LEU A 113 -1.30 -4.39 22.66
CA LEU A 113 -0.40 -5.49 22.33
C LEU A 113 -1.17 -6.79 22.04
N PHE A 114 -0.58 -7.63 21.19
CA PHE A 114 -1.08 -8.97 20.93
C PHE A 114 -0.55 -9.95 21.96
N ASN A 115 -1.40 -10.90 22.38
CA ASN A 115 -0.97 -12.02 23.22
C ASN A 115 0.02 -12.94 22.47
N GLN A 116 -0.09 -12.97 21.14
CA GLN A 116 0.78 -13.74 20.25
C GLN A 116 1.20 -12.85 19.08
N PRO A 117 2.39 -12.25 19.13
CA PRO A 117 2.95 -11.49 18.03
C PRO A 117 3.12 -12.35 16.78
N GLN A 118 2.87 -11.78 15.61
CA GLN A 118 3.13 -12.44 14.34
C GLN A 118 4.51 -12.02 13.83
N THR A 119 5.41 -12.97 13.65
CA THR A 119 6.78 -12.71 13.20
C THR A 119 6.92 -12.98 11.70
N TYR A 120 7.65 -12.10 11.02
CA TYR A 120 8.07 -12.18 9.63
C TYR A 120 9.60 -12.13 9.57
N ALA A 121 10.17 -12.29 8.37
CA ALA A 121 11.61 -12.33 8.19
C ALA A 121 12.37 -11.13 8.81
N ARG A 122 11.81 -9.92 8.68
CA ARG A 122 12.47 -8.66 9.11
C ARG A 122 11.73 -7.86 10.17
N SER A 123 10.52 -8.27 10.54
CA SER A 123 9.71 -7.56 11.50
C SER A 123 8.77 -8.47 12.26
N SER A 124 8.23 -7.99 13.38
CA SER A 124 7.14 -8.66 14.11
C SER A 124 6.00 -7.68 14.36
N ASP A 125 4.78 -8.08 14.05
CA ASP A 125 3.56 -7.36 14.46
C ASP A 125 3.30 -7.67 15.93
N ILE A 126 3.52 -6.68 16.80
CA ILE A 126 3.42 -6.85 18.26
C ILE A 126 2.13 -6.26 18.83
N GLY A 127 1.38 -5.46 18.06
CA GLY A 127 0.12 -4.90 18.51
C GLY A 127 -0.62 -4.03 17.49
N LYS A 128 -1.68 -3.37 17.98
CA LYS A 128 -2.48 -2.39 17.24
C LYS A 128 -2.24 -0.99 17.79
N ALA A 129 -2.10 -0.03 16.88
CA ALA A 129 -2.17 1.39 17.19
C ALA A 129 -3.63 1.86 17.02
N LEU A 130 -4.25 2.33 18.10
CA LEU A 130 -5.62 2.84 18.14
C LEU A 130 -5.61 4.36 18.29
N CYS A 131 -6.65 5.03 17.81
CA CYS A 131 -6.79 6.47 18.01
C CYS A 131 -6.91 6.81 19.51
N GLY A 132 -6.04 7.69 20.01
CA GLY A 132 -6.00 8.14 21.41
C GLY A 132 -7.13 9.08 21.83
N SER A 133 -8.03 9.43 20.91
CA SER A 133 -9.25 10.17 21.27
C SER A 133 -10.16 9.29 22.15
N LYS A 134 -10.57 9.81 23.31
CA LYS A 134 -11.28 9.09 24.40
C LYS A 134 -12.42 8.15 23.95
N ASN A 135 -13.13 8.50 22.88
CA ASN A 135 -14.32 7.76 22.42
C ASN A 135 -14.17 7.14 21.02
N CYS A 136 -13.00 7.20 20.39
CA CYS A 136 -12.82 6.73 19.02
C CYS A 136 -12.28 5.31 18.97
N ARG A 137 -11.07 5.09 19.53
CA ARG A 137 -10.34 3.82 19.53
C ARG A 137 -10.28 3.09 18.17
N THR A 138 -10.48 3.81 17.07
CA THR A 138 -10.40 3.25 15.72
C THR A 138 -8.97 2.80 15.46
N GLN A 139 -8.78 1.62 14.88
CA GLN A 139 -7.46 1.13 14.53
C GLN A 139 -6.84 1.99 13.42
N LEU A 140 -5.75 2.69 13.77
CA LEU A 140 -4.98 3.55 12.87
C LEU A 140 -3.87 2.79 12.15
N GLY A 141 -3.40 1.68 12.73
CA GLY A 141 -2.26 0.96 12.20
C GLY A 141 -1.94 -0.31 12.98
N CYS A 142 -0.69 -0.72 12.91
CA CYS A 142 -0.10 -1.80 13.70
C CYS A 142 1.16 -1.28 14.39
N ILE A 143 1.60 -1.98 15.42
CA ILE A 143 2.88 -1.74 16.09
C ILE A 143 3.82 -2.82 15.56
N LYS A 144 4.92 -2.41 14.93
CA LYS A 144 5.91 -3.33 14.39
C LYS A 144 7.24 -3.18 15.11
N LYS A 145 7.79 -4.31 15.55
CA LYS A 145 9.20 -4.39 15.94
C LYS A 145 10.02 -4.71 14.69
N LEU A 146 11.05 -3.92 14.39
CA LEU A 146 11.96 -4.20 13.29
C LEU A 146 13.17 -4.96 13.80
N ASN A 147 13.51 -6.08 13.17
CA ASN A 147 14.66 -6.90 13.58
C ASN A 147 15.97 -6.29 13.07
N ASP A 148 15.95 -5.72 11.85
CA ASP A 148 17.13 -5.18 11.17
C ASP A 148 17.48 -3.74 11.60
N TYR A 149 16.57 -3.08 12.33
CA TYR A 149 16.69 -1.69 12.78
C TYR A 149 16.15 -1.55 14.23
N PRO A 150 16.83 -2.15 15.22
CA PRO A 150 16.38 -2.13 16.61
C PRO A 150 16.30 -0.73 17.21
N GLU A 151 17.09 0.23 16.72
CA GLU A 151 17.23 1.59 17.24
C GLU A 151 16.00 2.48 16.97
N ILE A 152 15.29 2.25 15.87
CA ILE A 152 14.06 2.97 15.49
C ILE A 152 12.79 2.17 15.82
N SER A 153 12.95 1.01 16.44
CA SER A 153 11.88 0.08 16.75
C SER A 153 11.34 0.29 18.18
N PRO A 154 10.01 0.25 18.42
CA PRO A 154 8.96 -0.09 17.47
C PRO A 154 8.57 1.08 16.56
N ILE A 155 8.10 0.74 15.37
CA ILE A 155 7.48 1.67 14.43
C ILE A 155 5.96 1.47 14.38
N TYR A 156 5.24 2.50 13.93
CA TYR A 156 3.78 2.51 13.90
C TYR A 156 3.25 2.80 12.48
N PRO A 157 3.29 1.83 11.57
CA PRO A 157 2.81 2.04 10.22
C PRO A 157 1.33 2.45 10.19
N LEU A 158 1.06 3.58 9.56
CA LEU A 158 -0.26 4.12 9.35
C LEU A 158 -1.03 3.33 8.28
N LYS A 159 -2.28 2.99 8.60
CA LYS A 159 -3.24 2.44 7.65
C LYS A 159 -3.91 3.60 6.90
N CYS A 160 -3.56 3.76 5.62
CA CYS A 160 -4.11 4.80 4.73
C CYS A 160 -5.64 4.97 4.85
N ALA A 161 -6.37 3.86 4.84
CA ALA A 161 -7.83 3.88 4.93
C ALA A 161 -8.40 4.42 6.25
N SER A 162 -7.61 4.46 7.32
CA SER A 162 -8.00 4.91 8.67
C SER A 162 -7.70 6.39 8.94
N ILE A 163 -7.04 7.07 8.01
CA ILE A 163 -6.68 8.49 8.13
C ILE A 163 -7.35 9.33 7.04
N LYS A 164 -7.36 10.64 7.25
CA LYS A 164 -7.66 11.65 6.24
C LYS A 164 -6.63 12.76 6.38
N ILE A 165 -6.20 13.34 5.26
CA ILE A 165 -5.21 14.42 5.25
C ILE A 165 -5.96 15.72 5.02
N LYS A 166 -5.68 16.74 5.82
CA LYS A 166 -6.13 18.11 5.59
C LYS A 166 -4.94 18.89 5.03
N SER A 167 -5.01 19.32 3.78
CA SER A 167 -3.99 20.16 3.16
C SER A 167 -3.99 21.56 3.79
N GLU A 168 -2.97 22.37 3.50
CA GLU A 168 -2.91 23.77 3.92
C GLU A 168 -4.03 24.62 3.33
N THR A 169 -4.49 24.29 2.12
CA THR A 169 -5.67 24.91 1.48
C THR A 169 -6.99 24.52 2.16
N GLY A 170 -6.96 23.59 3.11
CA GLY A 170 -8.13 23.06 3.81
C GLY A 170 -8.84 21.93 3.06
N GLU A 171 -8.33 21.47 1.91
CA GLU A 171 -8.85 20.33 1.18
C GLU A 171 -8.68 19.03 1.99
N MET A 172 -9.71 18.19 1.98
CA MET A 172 -9.71 16.89 2.65
C MET A 172 -9.40 15.76 1.67
N ILE A 173 -8.20 15.19 1.78
CA ILE A 173 -7.75 14.08 0.93
C ILE A 173 -8.04 12.75 1.64
N LEU A 174 -8.84 11.90 0.98
CA LEU A 174 -9.24 10.58 1.45
C LEU A 174 -8.88 9.51 0.42
N LYS A 175 -7.94 8.62 0.74
CA LYS A 175 -7.56 7.50 -0.12
C LYS A 175 -7.65 6.17 0.65
N LYS A 176 -7.77 5.08 -0.10
CA LYS A 176 -7.77 3.72 0.48
C LYS A 176 -6.38 3.09 0.49
N LYS A 177 -5.51 3.51 -0.43
CA LYS A 177 -4.15 3.00 -0.62
C LYS A 177 -3.16 4.15 -0.66
N TRP A 178 -2.00 3.95 -0.07
CA TRP A 178 -0.90 4.92 -0.09
C TRP A 178 -0.42 5.24 -1.51
N SER A 179 -0.45 4.26 -2.42
CA SER A 179 -0.10 4.45 -3.84
C SER A 179 -1.04 5.39 -4.62
N GLN A 180 -2.16 5.80 -4.02
CA GLN A 180 -3.12 6.74 -4.60
C GLN A 180 -3.01 8.14 -3.98
N MET A 181 -2.11 8.32 -3.00
CA MET A 181 -1.87 9.63 -2.41
C MET A 181 -1.17 10.52 -3.43
N PRO A 182 -1.54 11.80 -3.54
CA PRO A 182 -0.90 12.75 -4.44
C PRO A 182 0.46 13.24 -3.92
N PHE A 183 1.11 12.48 -3.04
CA PHE A 183 2.34 12.88 -2.34
C PHE A 183 3.43 11.84 -2.54
N LYS A 184 4.67 12.32 -2.68
CA LYS A 184 5.87 11.48 -2.69
C LYS A 184 6.55 11.53 -1.34
N PHE A 185 6.41 10.45 -0.56
CA PHE A 185 6.99 10.37 0.79
C PHE A 185 8.50 10.07 0.73
N PRO A 186 9.33 10.78 1.51
CA PRO A 186 10.75 10.45 1.63
C PRO A 186 10.93 9.05 2.22
N LYS A 187 11.96 8.32 1.77
CA LYS A 187 12.33 7.03 2.36
C LYS A 187 12.91 7.25 3.76
N LEU A 188 12.67 6.29 4.65
CA LEU A 188 13.33 6.23 5.95
C LEU A 188 14.81 5.95 5.73
N SER A 189 15.69 6.89 6.12
CA SER A 189 17.14 6.70 6.08
C SER A 189 17.67 6.26 7.45
N LYS A 190 18.80 5.55 7.45
CA LYS A 190 19.48 5.06 8.67
C LYS A 190 19.97 6.17 9.60
N ASN A 191 20.14 7.38 9.08
CA ASN A 191 20.68 8.53 9.80
C ASN A 191 19.58 9.48 10.31
N VAL A 192 18.31 9.06 10.32
CA VAL A 192 17.24 9.89 10.87
C VAL A 192 17.30 9.79 12.39
N ASP A 193 17.90 10.80 13.02
CA ASP A 193 17.55 11.18 14.38
C ASP A 193 16.06 11.51 14.39
N ILE A 194 15.22 10.56 14.83
CA ILE A 194 13.78 10.78 15.04
C ILE A 194 13.55 11.81 16.20
N ASN A 195 14.64 12.28 16.82
CA ASN A 195 14.67 13.16 17.98
C ASN A 195 15.19 14.59 17.72
N ASN A 196 15.69 14.89 16.51
CA ASN A 196 16.17 16.24 16.21
C ASN A 196 15.16 16.98 15.32
N ASP A 197 14.66 18.10 15.84
CA ASP A 197 13.80 19.05 15.13
C ASP A 197 14.55 19.88 14.08
N ASP A 198 15.86 19.68 13.93
CA ASP A 198 16.72 20.45 13.03
C ASP A 198 17.37 19.56 11.94
N ASP A 199 17.25 20.04 10.70
CA ASP A 199 18.03 19.71 9.50
C ASP A 199 17.77 18.38 8.75
N ILE A 200 16.92 18.48 7.71
CA ILE A 200 16.92 17.56 6.57
C ILE A 200 18.01 17.99 5.60
N PHE A 201 19.16 17.33 5.62
CA PHE A 201 20.12 17.40 4.52
C PHE A 201 19.63 16.55 3.34
N TYR A 202 19.43 17.19 2.19
CA TYR A 202 19.33 16.53 0.90
C TYR A 202 20.72 16.00 0.52
N ASP A 203 20.90 14.69 0.48
CA ASP A 203 22.03 14.11 -0.25
C ASP A 203 21.64 14.04 -1.73
N ALA A 204 21.92 15.15 -2.42
CA ALA A 204 21.97 15.23 -3.86
C ALA A 204 23.45 15.24 -4.27
N SER A 205 24.06 14.06 -4.33
CA SER A 205 25.31 13.83 -5.07
C SER A 205 25.31 12.38 -5.57
N ASP A 206 24.93 12.17 -6.83
CA ASP A 206 25.82 12.08 -8.00
C ASP A 206 26.83 10.93 -7.95
N SER A 207 26.64 9.99 -8.87
CA SER A 207 27.74 9.25 -9.51
C SER A 207 27.27 8.86 -10.91
N LEU A 208 27.44 9.80 -11.85
CA LEU A 208 27.56 9.50 -13.28
C LEU A 208 28.82 8.62 -13.49
N PRO A 209 28.80 7.64 -14.40
CA PRO A 209 30.02 6.94 -14.78
C PRO A 209 30.87 7.86 -15.67
N GLY A 210 32.07 8.17 -15.20
CA GLY A 210 33.12 8.81 -15.99
C GLY A 210 33.80 7.81 -16.91
N ASP A 211 34.11 8.28 -18.11
CA ASP A 211 34.81 7.58 -19.18
C ASP A 211 36.18 7.02 -18.76
N SER A 212 36.53 5.87 -19.34
CA SER A 212 37.89 5.39 -19.55
C SER A 212 37.92 4.53 -20.81
#